data_AF-A0A5C7T626-F1
#
_entry.id   AF-A0A5C7T626-F1
#
_cell.length_a   1.000
_cell.length_b   1.000
_cell.length_c   1.000
_cell.angle_alpha   90.00
_cell.angle_beta   90.00
_cell.angle_gamma   90.00
#
_symmetry.space_group_name_H-M   'P 1'
#
loop_
_entity.id
_entity.type
_entity.pdbx_description
1 polymer ?
#
loop_
_entity_poly.entity_id
_entity_poly.type
_entity_poly.pdbx_seq_one_letter_code
_entity_poly.pdbx_strand_id
1 'polypeptide(L)'
;MDWLKALAPTAATLLVGPLAGMATKYLADKLGAPEGTVEAVTTAMAGLNETPEGRIKLAEIDAALRAHAIDAGIDLERLAVANASDVNKTMQAEAASEHWPTYSWRPAIGFAVAIDLVASVLVVFVAYVGVMFFKIDAQVLSYLPALLGAMAALIGVASPILGIASWFRGKMQADPAVSTVNRG
;
A
#
# COMPACT_ATOMS: atom_id res chain seq x y z
N MET A 1 -5.84 -5.03 -10.92
CA MET A 1 -6.44 -3.78 -10.42
C MET A 1 -5.49 -2.59 -10.49
N ASP A 2 -4.23 -2.74 -10.91
CA ASP A 2 -3.28 -1.62 -10.95
C ASP A 2 -3.66 -0.54 -11.98
N TRP A 3 -4.31 -0.93 -13.08
CA TRP A 3 -4.89 0.02 -14.04
C TRP A 3 -5.98 0.91 -13.41
N LEU A 4 -6.74 0.37 -12.46
CA LEU A 4 -7.80 1.12 -11.76
C LEU A 4 -7.19 2.11 -10.78
N LYS A 5 -6.11 1.75 -10.08
CA LYS A 5 -5.37 2.69 -9.22
C LYS A 5 -4.74 3.84 -10.00
N ALA A 6 -4.33 3.60 -11.25
CA ALA A 6 -3.74 4.62 -12.10
C ALA A 6 -4.76 5.59 -12.69
N LEU A 7 -5.97 5.12 -13.04
CA LEU A 7 -6.98 5.91 -13.75
C LEU A 7 -8.11 6.44 -12.85
N ALA A 8 -8.42 5.72 -11.76
CA ALA A 8 -9.48 6.05 -10.82
C ALA A 8 -9.05 5.68 -9.38
N PRO A 9 -8.10 6.44 -8.80
CA PRO A 9 -7.53 6.14 -7.48
C PRO A 9 -8.57 6.23 -6.35
N THR A 10 -9.56 7.12 -6.46
CA THR A 10 -10.62 7.27 -5.45
C THR A 10 -11.53 6.05 -5.47
N ALA A 11 -11.97 5.61 -6.64
CA ALA A 11 -12.75 4.39 -6.81
C ALA A 11 -11.97 3.16 -6.33
N ALA A 12 -10.70 3.02 -6.68
CA ALA A 12 -9.85 1.92 -6.20
C ALA A 12 -9.75 1.87 -4.67
N THR A 13 -9.65 3.03 -4.02
CA THR A 13 -9.56 3.14 -2.56
C THR A 13 -10.90 2.85 -1.89
N LEU A 14 -11.98 3.41 -2.42
CA LEU A 14 -13.30 3.28 -1.82
C LEU A 14 -13.89 1.89 -2.02
N LEU A 15 -13.73 1.27 -3.20
CA LEU A 15 -14.24 -0.07 -3.50
C LEU A 15 -13.60 -1.18 -2.66
N VAL A 16 -12.40 -0.95 -2.14
CA VAL A 16 -11.68 -1.90 -1.27
C VAL A 16 -11.73 -1.47 0.21
N GLY A 17 -12.23 -0.27 0.47
CA GLY A 17 -12.28 0.34 1.80
C GLY A 17 -13.62 0.13 2.53
N PRO A 18 -13.74 0.64 3.78
CA PRO A 18 -14.96 0.54 4.58
C PRO A 18 -16.18 1.25 3.96
N LEU A 19 -15.95 2.05 2.91
CA LEU A 19 -16.98 2.76 2.16
C LEU A 19 -17.28 2.10 0.80
N ALA A 20 -16.85 0.85 0.60
CA ALA A 20 -17.09 0.10 -0.64
C ALA A 20 -18.56 0.11 -1.04
N GLY A 21 -19.48 -0.11 -0.09
CA GLY A 21 -20.92 -0.09 -0.36
C GLY A 21 -21.45 1.26 -0.86
N MET A 22 -20.85 2.38 -0.47
CA MET A 22 -21.23 3.71 -0.96
C MET A 22 -20.69 3.92 -2.38
N ALA A 23 -19.43 3.56 -2.61
CA ALA A 23 -18.82 3.69 -3.94
C ALA A 23 -19.43 2.73 -4.96
N THR A 24 -19.73 1.48 -4.61
CA THR A 24 -20.40 0.55 -5.52
C THR A 24 -21.77 1.04 -5.92
N LYS A 25 -22.54 1.57 -4.97
CA LYS A 25 -23.87 2.12 -5.25
C LYS A 25 -23.81 3.33 -6.19
N TYR A 26 -22.96 4.31 -5.87
CA TYR A 26 -22.79 5.50 -6.70
C TYR A 26 -22.30 5.17 -8.12
N LEU A 27 -21.32 4.26 -8.22
CA LEU A 27 -20.77 3.83 -9.51
C LEU A 27 -21.75 2.96 -10.30
N ALA A 28 -22.52 2.09 -9.64
CA ALA A 28 -23.57 1.31 -10.29
C ALA A 28 -24.67 2.22 -10.88
N ASP A 29 -25.08 3.25 -10.15
CA ASP A 29 -26.06 4.24 -10.60
C ASP A 29 -25.54 5.04 -11.82
N LYS A 30 -24.24 5.36 -11.86
CA LYS A 30 -23.62 6.11 -12.97
C LYS A 30 -23.27 5.26 -14.18
N LEU A 31 -22.91 4.00 -13.98
CA LEU A 31 -22.50 3.07 -15.05
C LEU A 31 -23.65 2.20 -15.56
N GLY A 32 -24.82 2.24 -14.91
CA GLY A 32 -25.97 1.41 -15.26
C GLY A 32 -25.74 -0.09 -14.99
N ALA A 33 -24.88 -0.41 -14.03
CA ALA A 33 -24.55 -1.81 -13.70
C ALA A 33 -25.67 -2.41 -12.83
N PRO A 34 -26.30 -3.54 -13.24
CA PRO A 34 -27.57 -4.00 -12.68
C PRO A 34 -27.52 -4.58 -11.25
N GLU A 35 -26.34 -4.78 -10.64
CA GLU A 35 -26.27 -5.56 -9.38
C GLU A 35 -25.60 -4.86 -8.19
N GLY A 36 -25.09 -3.63 -8.31
CA GLY A 36 -24.50 -2.92 -7.16
C GLY A 36 -23.34 -3.65 -6.46
N THR A 37 -22.77 -4.69 -7.10
CA THR A 37 -21.64 -5.48 -6.61
C THR A 37 -20.31 -4.87 -7.05
N VAL A 38 -19.26 -5.09 -6.25
CA VAL A 38 -17.91 -4.61 -6.56
C VAL A 38 -17.41 -5.22 -7.86
N GLU A 39 -17.70 -6.49 -8.13
CA GLU A 39 -17.29 -7.16 -9.37
C GLU A 39 -17.99 -6.59 -10.61
N ALA A 40 -19.29 -6.33 -10.55
CA ALA A 40 -20.05 -5.78 -11.69
C ALA A 40 -19.57 -4.37 -12.04
N VAL A 41 -19.34 -3.52 -11.03
CA VAL A 41 -18.80 -2.17 -11.22
C VAL A 41 -17.38 -2.21 -11.76
N THR A 42 -16.53 -3.09 -11.22
CA THR A 42 -15.13 -3.22 -11.69
C THR A 42 -15.08 -3.71 -13.14
N THR A 43 -16.01 -4.59 -13.54
CA THR A 43 -16.11 -5.10 -14.92
C THR A 43 -16.61 -4.02 -15.88
N ALA A 44 -17.61 -3.23 -15.47
CA ALA A 44 -18.09 -2.09 -16.26
C ALA A 44 -16.99 -1.03 -16.47
N MET A 45 -16.20 -0.74 -15.43
CA MET A 45 -15.04 0.16 -15.54
C MET A 45 -13.94 -0.44 -16.43
N ALA A 46 -13.74 -1.77 -16.40
CA ALA A 46 -12.76 -2.43 -17.25
C ALA A 46 -13.12 -2.31 -18.73
N GLY A 47 -14.41 -2.43 -19.08
CA GLY A 47 -14.89 -2.20 -20.45
C GLY A 47 -14.66 -0.75 -20.93
N LEU A 48 -14.78 0.24 -20.04
CA LEU A 48 -14.46 1.64 -20.35
C LEU A 48 -12.95 1.87 -20.54
N ASN A 49 -12.09 1.08 -19.89
CA ASN A 49 -10.64 1.22 -20.01
C ASN A 49 -10.10 0.80 -21.39
N GLU A 50 -10.87 0.03 -22.18
CA GLU A 50 -10.45 -0.42 -23.51
C GLU A 50 -10.37 0.71 -24.54
N THR A 51 -11.07 1.83 -24.30
CA THR A 51 -11.10 2.98 -25.22
C THR A 51 -10.42 4.22 -24.63
N PRO A 52 -9.73 5.05 -25.43
CA PRO A 52 -9.16 6.31 -24.96
C PRO A 52 -10.19 7.25 -24.34
N GLU A 53 -11.38 7.32 -24.93
CA GLU A 53 -12.50 8.14 -24.43
C GLU A 53 -13.10 7.59 -23.14
N GLY A 54 -13.18 6.26 -23.00
CA GLY A 54 -13.66 5.63 -21.79
C GLY A 54 -12.70 5.81 -20.61
N ARG A 55 -11.39 5.94 -20.85
CA ARG A 55 -10.41 6.33 -19.81
C ARG A 55 -10.62 7.75 -19.29
N ILE A 56 -10.99 8.69 -20.16
CA ILE A 56 -11.33 10.07 -19.74
C ILE A 56 -12.61 10.06 -18.90
N LYS A 57 -13.65 9.37 -19.37
CA LYS A 57 -14.91 9.22 -18.61
C LYS A 57 -14.68 8.55 -17.26
N LEU A 58 -13.78 7.58 -17.17
CA LEU A 58 -13.46 6.93 -15.91
C LEU A 58 -12.80 7.90 -14.91
N ALA A 59 -11.89 8.76 -15.39
CA ALA A 59 -11.29 9.81 -14.57
C ALA A 59 -12.32 10.87 -14.12
N GLU A 60 -13.27 11.23 -14.98
CA GLU A 60 -14.38 12.13 -14.63
C GLU A 60 -15.31 11.51 -13.57
N ILE A 61 -15.62 10.23 -13.71
CA ILE A 61 -16.41 9.48 -12.73
C ILE A 61 -15.68 9.39 -11.39
N ASP A 62 -14.36 9.21 -11.39
CA ASP A 62 -13.54 9.22 -10.16
C ASP A 62 -13.58 10.60 -9.47
N ALA A 63 -13.45 11.67 -10.23
CA ALA A 63 -13.54 13.04 -9.72
C ALA A 63 -14.95 13.35 -9.17
N ALA A 64 -16.00 12.88 -9.84
CA ALA A 64 -17.38 13.03 -9.39
C ALA A 64 -17.68 12.21 -8.12
N LEU A 65 -17.13 11.00 -8.02
CA LEU A 65 -17.21 10.17 -6.83
C LEU A 65 -16.49 10.83 -5.64
N ARG A 66 -15.33 11.45 -5.89
CA ARG A 66 -14.60 12.22 -4.88
C ARG A 66 -15.41 13.43 -4.41
N ALA A 67 -16.02 14.18 -5.32
CA ALA A 67 -16.89 15.31 -4.97
C ALA A 67 -18.10 14.85 -4.16
N HIS A 68 -18.75 13.75 -4.58
CA HIS A 68 -19.89 13.16 -3.85
C HIS A 68 -19.50 12.68 -2.46
N ALA A 69 -18.30 12.11 -2.28
CA ALA A 69 -17.80 11.74 -0.96
C ALA A 69 -17.63 12.97 -0.05
N ILE A 70 -17.09 14.07 -0.58
CA ILE A 70 -16.93 15.33 0.16
C ILE A 70 -18.29 15.93 0.52
N ASP A 71 -19.23 15.98 -0.43
CA ASP A 71 -20.59 16.50 -0.22
C ASP A 71 -21.40 15.67 0.78
N ALA A 72 -21.17 14.35 0.82
CA ALA A 72 -21.73 13.45 1.83
C ALA A 72 -21.11 13.66 3.23
N GLY A 73 -20.20 14.63 3.40
CA GLY A 73 -19.50 14.90 4.65
C GLY A 73 -18.44 13.85 5.00
N ILE A 74 -18.09 12.99 4.04
CA ILE A 74 -17.10 11.94 4.22
C ILE A 74 -15.72 12.53 3.92
N ASP A 75 -15.07 13.05 4.95
CA ASP A 75 -13.67 13.40 4.89
C ASP A 75 -12.82 12.11 4.93
N LEU A 76 -12.51 11.60 3.74
CA LEU A 76 -11.73 10.37 3.55
C LEU A 76 -10.35 10.44 4.21
N GLU A 77 -9.75 11.63 4.27
CA GLU A 77 -8.47 11.80 4.93
C GLU A 77 -8.62 11.69 6.45
N ARG A 78 -9.64 12.32 7.01
CA ARG A 78 -9.95 12.23 8.45
C ARG A 78 -10.34 10.81 8.86
N LEU A 79 -11.12 10.09 8.06
CA LEU A 79 -11.46 8.69 8.32
C LEU A 79 -10.23 7.79 8.27
N ALA A 80 -9.31 8.01 7.33
CA ALA A 80 -8.07 7.26 7.26
C ALA A 80 -7.14 7.55 8.47
N VAL A 81 -7.10 8.81 8.94
CA VAL A 81 -6.37 9.20 10.17
C VAL A 81 -7.02 8.61 11.42
N ALA A 82 -8.35 8.61 11.52
CA ALA A 82 -9.08 8.01 12.63
C ALA A 82 -8.83 6.49 12.70
N ASN A 83 -8.88 5.80 11.56
CA ASN A 83 -8.53 4.39 11.47
C ASN A 83 -7.07 4.13 11.89
N ALA A 84 -6.13 4.98 11.46
CA ALA A 84 -4.74 4.89 11.90
C ALA A 84 -4.57 5.08 13.42
N SER A 85 -5.38 5.94 14.04
CA SER A 85 -5.42 6.12 15.49
C SER A 85 -5.93 4.88 16.21
N ASP A 86 -6.99 4.23 15.70
CA ASP A 86 -7.50 2.98 16.27
C ASP A 86 -6.50 1.83 16.11
N VAL A 87 -5.83 1.75 14.96
CA VAL A 87 -4.70 0.81 14.75
C VAL A 87 -3.58 1.07 15.75
N ASN A 88 -3.25 2.32 16.08
CA ASN A 88 -2.25 2.60 17.11
C ASN A 88 -2.68 2.11 18.49
N LYS A 89 -3.96 2.22 18.85
CA LYS A 89 -4.47 1.68 20.13
C LYS A 89 -4.34 0.17 20.18
N THR A 90 -4.70 -0.55 19.11
CA THR A 90 -4.53 -2.00 19.06
C THR A 90 -3.06 -2.39 19.05
N MET A 91 -2.19 -1.64 18.38
CA MET A 91 -0.74 -1.85 18.42
C MET A 91 -0.16 -1.68 19.82
N GLN A 92 -0.61 -0.67 20.58
CA GLN A 92 -0.19 -0.49 21.98
C GLN A 92 -0.68 -1.63 22.86
N ALA A 93 -1.91 -2.10 22.66
CA ALA A 93 -2.44 -3.26 23.38
C ALA A 93 -1.69 -4.55 23.03
N GLU A 94 -1.36 -4.78 21.75
CA GLU A 94 -0.54 -5.90 21.28
C GLU A 94 0.87 -5.84 21.89
N ALA A 95 1.49 -4.66 21.94
CA ALA A 95 2.81 -4.46 22.51
C ALA A 95 2.85 -4.69 24.03
N ALA A 96 1.74 -4.46 24.72
CA ALA A 96 1.59 -4.73 26.15
C ALA A 96 1.19 -6.19 26.47
N SER A 97 0.98 -7.03 25.45
CA SER A 97 0.67 -8.45 25.63
C SER A 97 1.85 -9.20 26.25
N GLU A 98 1.57 -10.17 27.11
CA GLU A 98 2.60 -11.04 27.72
C GLU A 98 3.05 -12.17 26.77
N HIS A 99 2.28 -12.42 25.70
CA HIS A 99 2.53 -13.51 24.77
C HIS A 99 3.52 -13.07 23.67
N TRP A 100 4.71 -13.67 23.65
CA TRP A 100 5.83 -13.22 22.80
C TRP A 100 5.53 -13.09 21.30
N PRO A 101 4.82 -14.03 20.64
CA PRO A 101 4.46 -13.88 19.24
C PRO A 101 3.56 -12.66 18.96
N THR A 102 2.82 -12.18 19.95
CA THR A 102 1.86 -11.08 19.79
C THR A 102 2.54 -9.71 19.79
N TYR A 103 3.52 -9.48 20.67
CA TYR A 103 4.25 -8.21 20.67
C TYR A 103 5.44 -8.20 19.70
N SER A 104 6.00 -9.35 19.33
CA SER A 104 7.27 -9.42 18.59
C SER A 104 7.13 -9.47 17.06
N TRP A 105 5.96 -9.85 16.52
CA TRP A 105 5.83 -10.10 15.07
C TRP A 105 6.01 -8.83 14.23
N ARG A 106 5.50 -7.68 14.67
CA ARG A 106 5.68 -6.40 13.93
C ARG A 106 7.14 -5.95 13.91
N PRO A 107 7.86 -5.88 15.06
CA PRO A 107 9.31 -5.66 15.05
C PRO A 107 10.07 -6.68 14.20
N ALA A 108 9.69 -7.96 14.27
CA ALA A 108 10.36 -9.02 13.50
C ALA A 108 10.28 -8.78 11.98
N ILE A 109 9.14 -8.34 11.46
CA ILE A 109 9.00 -7.96 10.05
C ILE A 109 9.91 -6.78 9.71
N GLY A 110 9.96 -5.75 10.56
CA GLY A 110 10.83 -4.59 10.36
C GLY A 110 12.31 -4.98 10.31
N PHE A 111 12.76 -5.82 11.26
CA PHE A 111 14.13 -6.33 11.27
C PHE A 111 14.43 -7.24 10.08
N ALA A 112 13.48 -8.08 9.65
CA ALA A 112 13.66 -8.94 8.48
C ALA A 112 13.94 -8.11 7.20
N VAL A 113 13.19 -7.03 6.98
CA VAL A 113 13.42 -6.12 5.85
C VAL A 113 14.78 -5.42 5.96
N ALA A 114 15.16 -4.96 7.15
CA ALA A 114 16.47 -4.34 7.36
C ALA A 114 17.63 -5.32 7.11
N ILE A 115 17.50 -6.56 7.59
CA ILE A 115 18.48 -7.63 7.36
C ILE A 115 18.58 -7.95 5.86
N ASP A 116 17.45 -8.06 5.16
CA ASP A 116 17.42 -8.35 3.72
C ASP A 116 18.12 -7.26 2.90
N LEU A 117 17.92 -5.99 3.26
CA LEU A 117 18.60 -4.86 2.63
C LEU A 117 20.12 -4.92 2.83
N VAL A 118 20.56 -5.18 4.06
CA VAL A 118 21.99 -5.30 4.39
C VAL A 118 22.60 -6.52 3.69
N ALA A 119 21.92 -7.66 3.70
CA ALA A 119 22.35 -8.88 3.04
C ALA A 119 22.51 -8.67 1.53
N SER A 120 21.58 -7.94 0.89
CA SER A 120 21.66 -7.62 -0.53
C SER A 120 22.96 -6.88 -0.88
N VAL A 121 23.32 -5.88 -0.08
CA VAL A 121 24.55 -5.10 -0.27
C VAL A 121 25.79 -5.96 -0.03
N LEU A 122 25.78 -6.77 1.02
CA LEU A 122 26.90 -7.65 1.36
C LEU A 122 27.14 -8.72 0.29
N VAL A 123 26.08 -9.32 -0.26
CA VAL A 123 26.18 -10.31 -1.33
C VAL A 123 26.86 -9.72 -2.56
N VAL A 124 26.48 -8.51 -2.97
CA VAL A 124 27.13 -7.82 -4.09
C VAL A 124 28.60 -7.56 -3.77
N PHE A 125 28.88 -6.99 -2.60
CA PHE A 125 30.25 -6.70 -2.19
C PHE A 125 31.15 -7.94 -2.20
N VAL A 126 30.71 -9.05 -1.60
CA VAL A 126 31.46 -10.31 -1.53
C VAL A 126 31.66 -10.91 -2.93
N ALA A 127 30.65 -10.88 -3.80
CA ALA A 127 30.77 -11.39 -5.16
C ALA A 127 31.84 -10.64 -5.96
N TYR A 128 31.86 -9.30 -5.87
CA TYR A 128 32.87 -8.47 -6.53
C TYR A 128 34.28 -8.69 -5.95
N VAL A 129 34.41 -8.75 -4.62
CA VAL A 129 35.71 -9.02 -3.97
C VAL A 129 36.24 -10.40 -4.37
N GLY A 130 35.38 -11.41 -4.42
CA GLY A 130 35.72 -12.77 -4.85
C GLY A 130 36.32 -12.81 -6.26
N VAL A 131 35.70 -12.13 -7.21
CA VAL A 131 36.17 -12.09 -8.61
C VAL A 131 37.46 -11.27 -8.74
N MET A 132 37.54 -10.10 -8.10
CA MET A 132 38.69 -9.20 -8.25
C MET A 132 39.95 -9.67 -7.54
N PHE A 133 39.82 -10.25 -6.33
CA PHE A 133 40.97 -10.54 -5.47
C PHE A 133 41.24 -12.04 -5.29
N PHE A 134 40.22 -12.90 -5.43
CA PHE A 134 40.34 -14.34 -5.17
C PHE A 134 40.30 -15.21 -6.44
N LYS A 135 40.35 -14.58 -7.63
CA LYS A 135 40.32 -15.26 -8.95
C LYS A 135 39.12 -16.20 -9.12
N ILE A 136 38.00 -15.88 -8.48
CA ILE A 136 36.73 -16.58 -8.69
C ILE A 136 36.23 -16.26 -10.10
N ASP A 137 35.57 -17.24 -10.73
CA ASP A 137 34.99 -17.09 -12.07
C ASP A 137 34.05 -15.87 -12.14
N ALA A 138 34.31 -14.98 -13.10
CA ALA A 138 33.49 -13.80 -13.34
C ALA A 138 32.04 -14.15 -13.72
N GLN A 139 31.78 -15.38 -14.20
CA GLN A 139 30.43 -15.87 -14.46
C GLN A 139 29.53 -15.80 -13.22
N VAL A 140 30.07 -15.84 -12.01
CA VAL A 140 29.28 -15.69 -10.76
C VAL A 140 28.52 -14.37 -10.73
N LEU A 141 29.06 -13.29 -11.33
CA LEU A 141 28.38 -11.98 -11.38
C LEU A 141 27.12 -12.01 -12.25
N SER A 142 27.01 -12.96 -13.19
CA SER A 142 25.81 -13.09 -14.04
C SER A 142 24.56 -13.53 -13.29
N TYR A 143 24.71 -14.15 -12.11
CA TYR A 143 23.59 -14.57 -11.26
C TYR A 143 23.06 -13.46 -10.35
N LEU A 144 23.83 -12.39 -10.13
CA LEU A 144 23.46 -11.29 -9.25
C LEU A 144 22.11 -10.65 -9.63
N PRO A 145 21.79 -10.36 -10.91
CA PRO A 145 20.51 -9.75 -11.25
C PRO A 145 19.30 -10.60 -10.84
N ALA A 146 19.36 -11.92 -11.03
CA ALA A 146 18.25 -12.81 -10.65
C ALA A 146 18.09 -12.89 -9.13
N LEU A 147 19.20 -12.98 -8.40
CA LEU A 147 19.20 -13.08 -6.95
C LEU A 147 18.74 -11.77 -6.28
N LEU A 148 19.25 -10.63 -6.73
CA LEU A 148 18.80 -9.32 -6.27
C LEU A 148 17.36 -9.02 -6.68
N GLY A 149 16.92 -9.49 -7.85
CA GLY A 149 15.53 -9.39 -8.28
C GLY A 149 14.57 -10.13 -7.35
N ALA A 150 14.94 -11.33 -6.88
CA ALA A 150 14.15 -12.08 -5.90
C ALA A 150 14.07 -11.35 -4.54
N MET A 151 15.19 -10.80 -4.05
CA MET A 151 15.21 -10.02 -2.81
C MET A 151 14.38 -8.73 -2.95
N ALA A 152 14.53 -8.02 -4.06
CA ALA A 152 13.73 -6.82 -4.36
C ALA A 152 12.23 -7.10 -4.40
N ALA A 153 11.80 -8.28 -4.87
CA ALA A 153 10.40 -8.68 -4.84
C ALA A 153 9.86 -8.82 -3.40
N LEU A 154 10.65 -9.39 -2.49
CA LEU A 154 10.28 -9.50 -1.06
C LEU A 154 10.15 -8.12 -0.41
N ILE A 155 11.14 -7.25 -0.65
CA ILE A 155 11.10 -5.85 -0.18
C ILE A 155 9.92 -5.09 -0.78
N GLY A 156 9.61 -5.33 -2.05
CA GLY A 156 8.51 -4.68 -2.76
C GLY A 156 7.12 -4.99 -2.18
N VAL A 157 6.95 -6.16 -1.56
CA VAL A 157 5.71 -6.51 -0.85
C VAL A 157 5.64 -5.84 0.53
N ALA A 158 6.76 -5.81 1.27
CA ALA A 158 6.78 -5.31 2.65
C ALA A 158 6.82 -3.77 2.75
N SER A 159 7.55 -3.10 1.85
CA SER A 159 7.83 -1.66 1.92
C SER A 159 6.59 -0.76 1.78
N PRO A 160 5.59 -1.06 0.93
CA PRO A 160 4.37 -0.25 0.87
C PRO A 160 3.60 -0.23 2.19
N ILE A 161 3.57 -1.35 2.91
CA ILE A 161 2.90 -1.45 4.22
C ILE A 161 3.59 -0.55 5.24
N LEU A 162 4.92 -0.62 5.30
CA LEU A 162 5.73 0.23 6.17
C LEU A 162 5.63 1.72 5.78
N GLY A 163 5.60 2.02 4.49
CA GLY A 163 5.49 3.37 3.96
C GLY A 163 4.14 4.02 4.29
N ILE A 164 3.03 3.28 4.11
CA ILE A 164 1.68 3.75 4.46
C ILE A 164 1.60 4.02 5.97
N ALA A 165 2.09 3.10 6.81
CA ALA A 165 2.11 3.27 8.25
C ALA A 165 2.93 4.51 8.67
N SER A 166 4.09 4.71 8.04
CA SER A 166 4.96 5.86 8.30
C SER A 166 4.31 7.19 7.90
N TRP A 167 3.61 7.21 6.76
CA TRP A 167 2.89 8.39 6.27
C TRP A 167 1.77 8.82 7.23
N PHE A 168 0.91 7.89 7.64
CA PHE A 168 -0.18 8.20 8.57
C PHE A 168 0.34 8.58 9.96
N ARG A 169 1.42 7.95 10.43
CA ARG A 169 2.11 8.37 11.65
C ARG A 169 2.60 9.82 11.54
N GLY A 170 3.21 10.20 10.42
CA GLY A 170 3.66 11.58 10.17
C GLY A 170 2.50 12.57 10.21
N LYS A 171 1.36 12.25 9.58
CA LYS A 171 0.15 13.09 9.63
C LYS A 171 -0.37 13.25 11.07
N MET A 172 -0.42 12.17 11.86
CA MET A 172 -0.86 12.23 13.26
C MET A 172 0.08 13.06 14.14
N GLN A 173 1.39 13.03 13.89
CA GLN A 173 2.36 13.86 14.61
C GLN A 173 2.30 15.33 14.22
N ALA A 174 1.89 15.63 12.99
CA ALA A 174 1.70 17.01 12.51
C ALA A 174 0.41 17.65 13.02
N ASP A 175 -0.58 16.87 13.49
CA ASP A 175 -1.84 17.38 14.03
C ASP A 175 -1.67 17.82 15.50
N PRO A 176 -1.76 19.13 15.80
CA PRO A 176 -1.62 19.64 17.17
C PRO A 176 -2.76 19.21 18.11
N ALA A 177 -3.87 18.70 17.58
CA ALA A 177 -4.97 18.16 18.39
C ALA A 177 -4.69 16.75 18.94
N VAL A 178 -3.69 16.05 18.41
CA VAL A 178 -3.33 14.68 18.82
C VAL A 178 -2.10 14.73 19.70
N SER A 179 -2.22 14.32 20.97
CA SER A 179 -1.04 14.23 21.84
C SER A 179 -0.12 13.11 21.36
N THR A 180 1.08 13.47 20.90
CA THR A 180 2.09 12.48 20.52
C THR A 180 3.24 12.48 21.52
N VAL A 181 3.65 11.28 21.93
CA VAL A 181 4.85 11.10 22.75
C VAL A 181 5.98 10.79 21.79
N ASN A 182 6.88 11.76 21.55
CA ASN A 182 8.09 11.58 20.73
C ASN A 182 9.16 10.76 21.48
N ARG A 183 8.82 9.53 21.83
CA ARG A 183 9.81 8.53 22.23
C ARG A 183 9.88 7.55 21.06
N GLY A 184 10.96 7.69 20.30
CA GLY A 184 11.30 6.79 19.20
C GLY A 184 11.43 5.35 19.66
#